data_AF-A0A1R3FE78-F1
#
_entry.id   AF-A0A1R3FE78-F1
#
_cell.length_a   1.000
_cell.length_b   1.000
_cell.length_c   1.000
_cell.angle_alpha   90.00
_cell.angle_beta   90.00
_cell.angle_gamma   90.00
#
_symmetry.space_group_name_H-M   'P 1'
#
loop_
_entity.id
_entity.type
_entity.pdbx_description
1 polymer ?
#
loop_
_entity_poly.entity_id
_entity_poly.type
_entity_poly.pdbx_seq_one_letter_code
_entity_poly.pdbx_strand_id
1 'polypeptide(L)'
;MESRIPLPTDNIYKFYALFGLLLVVFASGALLFVNQSSNNLIYELTVDHRKLSNTPEQARSLEEEARLQIIESKLQVSSSNKNFFIACISVIITIGSVMVGYGFRTWHTVIQPLQDEISRLNIKKLKQEVGEE
;
A
#
# COMPACT_ATOMS: atom_id res chain seq x y z
N MET A 1 -19.26 5.09 -36.64
CA MET A 1 -18.66 3.96 -35.90
C MET A 1 -18.21 4.50 -34.56
N GLU A 2 -18.97 4.21 -33.52
CA GLU A 2 -18.63 4.66 -32.17
C GLU A 2 -17.44 3.82 -31.71
N SER A 3 -16.25 4.44 -31.69
CA SER A 3 -15.03 3.83 -31.16
C SER A 3 -15.20 3.68 -29.66
N ARG A 4 -15.77 2.56 -29.22
CA ARG A 4 -15.69 2.14 -27.82
C ARG A 4 -14.26 1.68 -27.60
N ILE A 5 -13.38 2.64 -27.33
CA ILE A 5 -12.06 2.36 -26.77
C ILE A 5 -12.34 1.53 -25.53
N PRO A 6 -11.89 0.26 -25.46
CA PRO A 6 -12.11 -0.56 -24.29
C PRO A 6 -11.39 0.11 -23.12
N LEU A 7 -12.17 0.75 -22.24
CA LEU A 7 -11.65 1.33 -21.02
C LEU A 7 -11.07 0.19 -20.17
N PRO A 8 -10.11 0.45 -19.27
CA PRO A 8 -9.55 -0.56 -18.38
C PRO A 8 -10.59 -1.34 -17.55
N THR A 9 -11.85 -0.89 -17.52
CA THR A 9 -13.05 -1.57 -16.99
C THR A 9 -13.59 -2.73 -17.85
N ASP A 10 -12.96 -3.09 -18.97
CA ASP A 10 -13.42 -4.15 -19.86
C ASP A 10 -13.33 -5.57 -19.25
N ASN A 11 -12.59 -5.73 -18.15
CA ASN A 11 -12.49 -7.00 -17.43
C ASN A 11 -12.21 -6.77 -15.94
N ILE A 12 -13.08 -7.30 -15.08
CA ILE A 12 -12.96 -7.23 -13.62
C ILE A 12 -11.63 -7.80 -13.09
N TYR A 13 -11.05 -8.81 -13.75
CA TYR A 13 -9.77 -9.41 -13.34
C TYR A 13 -8.57 -8.49 -13.62
N LYS A 14 -8.59 -7.71 -14.71
CA LYS A 14 -7.60 -6.66 -14.96
C LYS A 14 -7.72 -5.54 -13.93
N PHE A 15 -8.95 -5.17 -13.57
CA PHE A 15 -9.20 -4.21 -12.50
C PHE A 15 -8.62 -4.70 -11.16
N TYR A 16 -8.89 -5.95 -10.75
CA TYR A 16 -8.32 -6.50 -9.51
C TYR A 16 -6.79 -6.52 -9.52
N ALA A 17 -6.17 -6.87 -10.64
CA ALA A 17 -4.72 -6.87 -10.77
C ALA A 17 -4.13 -5.46 -10.59
N LEU A 18 -4.68 -4.47 -11.30
CA LEU A 18 -4.18 -3.09 -11.26
C LEU A 18 -4.50 -2.39 -9.93
N PHE A 19 -5.70 -2.59 -9.40
CA PHE A 19 -6.08 -2.03 -8.10
C PHE A 19 -5.29 -2.66 -6.95
N GLY A 20 -5.10 -3.99 -6.98
CA GLY A 20 -4.23 -4.67 -6.02
C GLY A 20 -2.79 -4.17 -6.09
N LEU A 21 -2.26 -3.94 -7.30
CA LEU A 21 -0.92 -3.39 -7.49
C LEU A 21 -0.82 -1.97 -6.94
N LEU A 22 -1.83 -1.14 -7.19
CA LEU A 22 -1.94 0.20 -6.62
C LEU A 22 -1.88 0.14 -5.09
N LEU A 23 -2.68 -0.73 -4.46
CA LEU A 23 -2.67 -0.90 -3.00
C LEU A 23 -1.28 -1.28 -2.49
N VAL A 24 -0.60 -2.23 -3.13
CA VAL A 24 0.75 -2.66 -2.72
C VAL A 24 1.77 -1.52 -2.83
N VAL A 25 1.76 -0.75 -3.91
CA VAL A 25 2.68 0.38 -4.11
C VAL A 25 2.46 1.46 -3.05
N PHE A 26 1.21 1.87 -2.84
CA PHE A 26 0.87 2.89 -1.85
C PHE A 26 1.12 2.42 -0.41
N ALA A 27 0.80 1.17 -0.10
CA ALA A 27 1.06 0.59 1.22
C ALA A 27 2.57 0.45 1.50
N SER A 28 3.38 0.16 0.48
CA SER A 28 4.84 0.15 0.61
C SER A 28 5.38 1.55 0.89
N GLY A 29 4.87 2.58 0.21
CA GLY A 29 5.21 3.98 0.50
C GLY A 29 4.80 4.39 1.92
N ALA A 30 3.59 4.01 2.35
CA ALA A 30 3.11 4.26 3.71
C ALA A 30 3.98 3.55 4.77
N LEU A 31 4.46 2.33 4.50
CA LEU A 31 5.35 1.59 5.40
C LEU A 31 6.67 2.34 5.62
N LEU A 32 7.28 2.83 4.55
CA LEU A 32 8.52 3.62 4.62
C LEU A 32 8.28 4.92 5.40
N PHE A 33 7.19 5.61 5.10
CA PHE A 33 6.82 6.87 5.77
C PHE A 33 6.58 6.68 7.28
N VAL A 34 5.79 5.66 7.68
CA VAL A 34 5.53 5.36 9.09
C VAL A 34 6.82 5.02 9.83
N ASN A 35 7.72 4.24 9.21
CA ASN A 35 9.00 3.92 9.82
C ASN A 35 9.89 5.16 9.99
N GLN A 36 10.03 5.98 8.96
CA GLN A 36 10.85 7.19 9.02
C GLN A 36 10.30 8.20 10.03
N SER A 37 8.99 8.48 9.96
CA SER A 37 8.33 9.44 10.86
C SER A 37 8.41 8.98 12.32
N SER A 38 8.14 7.70 12.59
CA SER A 38 8.20 7.16 13.95
C SER A 38 9.63 7.14 14.48
N ASN A 39 10.61 6.75 13.66
CA ASN A 39 12.01 6.70 14.10
C ASN A 39 12.56 8.10 14.39
N ASN A 40 12.23 9.11 13.58
CA ASN A 40 12.62 10.49 13.83
C ASN A 40 12.06 11.01 15.16
N LEU A 41 10.76 10.79 15.39
CA LEU A 41 10.10 11.20 16.64
C LEU A 41 10.68 10.49 17.86
N ILE A 42 10.89 9.17 17.78
CA ILE A 42 11.48 8.38 18.87
C ILE A 42 12.90 8.87 19.16
N TYR A 43 13.70 9.16 18.14
CA TYR A 43 15.07 9.65 18.33
C TYR A 43 15.09 10.98 19.09
N GLU A 44 14.27 11.95 18.66
CA GLU A 44 14.17 13.27 19.30
C GLU A 44 13.70 13.15 20.77
N LEU A 45 12.61 12.42 21.00
CA LEU A 45 12.07 12.22 22.34
C LEU A 45 13.02 11.43 23.26
N THR A 46 13.78 10.47 22.72
CA THR A 46 14.72 9.67 23.53
C THR A 46 15.90 10.52 24.00
N VAL A 47 16.40 11.44 23.17
CA VAL A 47 17.49 12.35 23.57
C VAL A 47 17.03 13.25 24.72
N ASP A 48 15.83 13.83 24.62
CA ASP A 48 15.28 14.68 25.66
C ASP A 48 14.91 13.91 26.93
N HIS A 49 14.35 12.70 26.79
CA HIS A 49 14.10 11.79 27.89
C HIS A 49 15.41 11.46 28.64
N ARG A 50 16.46 11.08 27.91
CA ARG A 50 17.77 10.75 28.50
C ARG A 50 18.35 11.92 29.30
N LYS A 51 18.30 13.15 28.76
CA LYS A 51 18.77 14.36 29.45
C LYS A 51 18.06 14.56 30.79
N LEU A 52 16.73 14.54 30.78
CA LEU A 52 15.92 14.78 31.98
C LEU A 52 16.00 13.61 32.98
N SER A 53 16.05 12.37 32.48
CA SER A 53 16.11 11.15 33.30
C SER A 53 17.43 11.01 34.08
N ASN A 54 18.52 11.61 33.59
CA ASN A 54 19.83 11.56 34.26
C ASN A 54 19.97 12.59 35.40
N THR A 55 19.08 13.58 35.48
CA THR A 55 19.02 14.50 36.63
C THR A 55 18.44 13.75 37.83
N PRO A 56 19.06 13.81 39.03
CA PRO A 56 18.50 13.21 40.24
C PRO A 56 17.08 13.71 40.49
N GLU A 57 16.18 12.80 40.88
CA GLU A 57 14.76 13.12 41.09
C GLU A 57 14.55 14.26 42.10
N GLN A 58 15.37 14.32 43.15
CA GLN A 58 15.31 15.40 44.15
C GLN A 58 15.78 16.77 43.63
N ALA A 59 16.46 16.81 42.49
CA ALA A 59 16.99 18.03 41.87
C ALA A 59 16.13 18.52 40.70
N ARG A 60 15.07 17.77 40.31
CA ARG A 60 14.17 18.16 39.21
C ARG A 60 13.15 19.19 39.66
N SER A 61 12.85 20.14 38.78
CA SER A 61 11.71 21.03 38.99
C SER A 61 10.38 20.33 38.68
N LEU A 62 9.27 20.86 39.21
CA LEU A 62 7.92 20.38 38.89
C LEU A 62 7.64 20.39 37.37
N GLU A 63 8.19 21.38 36.66
CA GLU A 63 8.08 21.52 35.21
C GLU A 63 8.85 20.39 34.48
N GLU A 64 10.06 20.06 34.94
CA GLU A 64 10.89 19.00 34.37
C GLU A 64 10.25 17.62 34.58
N GLU A 65 9.65 17.38 35.74
CA GLU A 65 8.93 16.14 36.04
C GLU A 65 7.68 15.98 35.17
N ALA A 66 6.86 17.04 35.05
CA ALA A 66 5.70 17.03 34.17
C ALA A 66 6.09 16.82 32.69
N ARG A 67 7.19 17.44 32.24
CA ARG A 67 7.72 17.26 30.89
C ARG A 67 8.19 15.83 30.65
N LEU A 68 8.81 15.19 31.64
CA LEU A 68 9.25 13.79 31.55
C LEU A 68 8.06 12.84 31.40
N GLN A 69 7.00 13.01 32.20
CA GLN A 69 5.77 12.21 32.08
C GLN A 69 5.11 12.36 30.71
N ILE A 70 5.09 13.58 30.15
CA ILE A 70 4.57 13.84 28.80
C ILE A 70 5.42 13.13 27.75
N ILE A 71 6.75 13.19 27.86
CA ILE A 71 7.66 12.52 26.92
C ILE A 71 7.48 11.00 26.96
N GLU A 72 7.37 10.42 28.15
CA GLU A 72 7.13 8.98 28.34
C GLU A 72 5.80 8.56 27.71
N SER A 73 4.73 9.32 27.98
CA SER A 73 3.41 9.10 27.37
C SER A 73 3.47 9.17 25.84
N LYS A 74 4.19 10.17 25.29
CA LYS A 74 4.38 10.31 23.84
C LYS A 74 5.16 9.16 23.23
N LEU A 75 6.20 8.67 23.90
CA LEU A 75 6.98 7.50 23.44
C LEU A 75 6.11 6.24 23.42
N GLN A 76 5.33 6.00 24.48
CA GLN A 76 4.42 4.86 24.56
C GLN A 76 3.36 4.90 23.45
N VAL A 77 2.69 6.04 23.27
CA VAL A 77 1.68 6.24 22.23
C VAL A 77 2.29 6.12 20.84
N SER A 78 3.47 6.71 20.61
CA SER A 78 4.17 6.63 19.33
C SER A 78 4.54 5.20 18.96
N SER A 79 5.07 4.42 19.90
CA SER A 79 5.39 3.00 19.70
C SER A 79 4.14 2.17 19.40
N SER A 80 3.06 2.37 20.16
CA SER A 80 1.78 1.69 19.94
C SER A 80 1.19 2.02 18.57
N ASN A 81 1.18 3.30 18.18
CA ASN A 81 0.67 3.75 16.90
C ASN A 81 1.49 3.19 15.73
N LYS A 82 2.82 3.16 15.84
CA LYS A 82 3.69 2.53 14.83
C LYS A 82 3.29 1.07 14.61
N ASN A 83 3.15 0.30 15.69
CA ASN A 83 2.78 -1.11 15.60
C ASN A 83 1.39 -1.30 15.00
N PHE A 84 0.41 -0.49 15.42
CA PHE A 84 -0.94 -0.51 14.87
C PHE A 84 -0.96 -0.19 13.37
N PHE A 85 -0.27 0.87 12.93
CA PHE A 85 -0.20 1.23 11.52
C PHE A 85 0.52 0.18 10.69
N ILE A 86 1.64 -0.39 11.18
CA ILE A 86 2.33 -1.50 10.50
C ILE A 86 1.39 -2.70 10.35
N ALA A 87 0.62 -3.04 11.39
CA ALA A 87 -0.38 -4.11 11.32
C ALA A 87 -1.44 -3.83 10.24
N CYS A 88 -2.03 -2.63 10.21
CA CYS A 88 -2.99 -2.24 9.18
C CYS A 88 -2.39 -2.29 7.76
N ILE A 89 -1.18 -1.75 7.58
CA ILE A 89 -0.46 -1.77 6.31
C ILE A 89 -0.19 -3.21 5.86
N SER A 90 0.19 -4.11 6.78
CA SER A 90 0.44 -5.52 6.47
C SER A 90 -0.81 -6.23 5.95
N VAL A 91 -1.98 -5.92 6.49
CA VAL A 91 -3.28 -6.44 6.02
C VAL A 91 -3.57 -5.92 4.61
N ILE A 92 -3.36 -4.63 4.36
CA ILE A 92 -3.56 -4.02 3.03
C ILE A 92 -2.63 -4.64 1.99
N ILE A 93 -1.35 -4.83 2.31
CA ILE A 93 -0.39 -5.48 1.41
C ILE A 93 -0.84 -6.91 1.12
N THR A 94 -1.24 -7.67 2.13
CA THR A 94 -1.70 -9.05 1.97
C THR A 94 -2.91 -9.12 1.02
N ILE A 95 -3.92 -8.29 1.24
CA ILE A 95 -5.11 -8.21 0.38
C ILE A 95 -4.71 -7.79 -1.04
N GLY A 96 -3.88 -6.75 -1.17
CA GLY A 96 -3.38 -6.27 -2.47
C GLY A 96 -2.63 -7.33 -3.25
N SER A 97 -1.72 -8.07 -2.60
CA SER A 97 -0.98 -9.18 -3.21
C SER A 97 -1.89 -10.33 -3.64
N VAL A 98 -2.91 -10.67 -2.85
CA VAL A 98 -3.92 -11.68 -3.25
C VAL A 98 -4.70 -11.22 -4.48
N MET A 99 -5.12 -9.95 -4.52
CA MET A 99 -5.83 -9.38 -5.68
C MET A 99 -4.96 -9.38 -6.95
N VAL A 100 -3.68 -9.01 -6.82
CA VAL A 100 -2.70 -9.08 -7.91
C VAL A 100 -2.57 -10.51 -8.44
N GLY A 101 -2.28 -11.46 -7.55
CA GLY A 101 -2.09 -12.86 -7.93
C GLY A 101 -3.33 -13.47 -8.59
N TYR A 102 -4.51 -13.24 -8.01
CA TYR A 102 -5.77 -13.73 -8.56
C TYR A 102 -6.15 -13.05 -9.88
N GLY A 103 -6.00 -11.73 -9.96
CA GLY A 103 -6.31 -10.95 -11.15
C GLY A 103 -5.44 -11.33 -12.34
N PHE A 104 -4.11 -11.35 -12.16
CA PHE A 104 -3.18 -11.74 -13.24
C PHE A 104 -3.34 -13.19 -13.66
N ARG A 105 -3.49 -14.11 -12.70
CA ARG A 105 -3.67 -15.53 -13.01
C ARG A 105 -4.90 -15.76 -13.87
N THR A 106 -6.06 -15.28 -13.43
CA THR A 106 -7.34 -15.50 -14.13
C THR A 106 -7.37 -14.77 -15.47
N TRP A 107 -6.81 -13.56 -15.53
CA TRP A 107 -6.69 -12.84 -16.78
C TRP A 107 -5.86 -13.60 -17.80
N HIS A 108 -4.66 -14.08 -17.42
CA HIS A 108 -3.76 -14.76 -18.34
C HIS A 108 -4.27 -16.14 -18.78
N THR A 109 -4.89 -16.91 -17.88
CA THR A 109 -5.27 -18.30 -18.20
C THR A 109 -6.67 -18.44 -18.80
N VAL A 110 -7.60 -17.52 -18.50
CA VAL A 110 -9.01 -17.66 -18.93
C VAL A 110 -9.39 -16.61 -19.95
N ILE A 111 -9.11 -15.34 -19.66
CA ILE A 111 -9.64 -14.24 -20.47
C ILE A 111 -8.77 -13.97 -21.69
N GLN A 112 -7.44 -14.02 -21.56
CA GLN A 112 -6.54 -13.79 -22.67
C GLN A 112 -6.75 -14.78 -23.83
N PRO A 113 -6.86 -16.12 -23.60
CA PRO A 113 -7.15 -17.05 -24.69
C PRO A 113 -8.47 -16.77 -25.42
N LEU A 114 -9.52 -16.40 -24.67
CA LEU A 114 -10.82 -16.03 -25.25
C LEU A 114 -10.70 -14.76 -26.11
N GLN A 115 -9.97 -13.75 -25.62
CA GLN A 115 -9.72 -12.51 -26.37
C GLN A 115 -8.89 -12.76 -27.64
N ASP A 116 -7.91 -13.65 -27.56
CA ASP A 116 -7.08 -14.04 -28.70
C ASP A 116 -7.90 -14.78 -29.77
N GLU A 117 -8.83 -15.65 -29.36
CA GLU A 117 -9.75 -16.34 -30.27
C GLU A 117 -10.71 -15.37 -30.96
N ILE A 118 -11.34 -14.46 -30.21
CA ILE A 118 -12.21 -13.42 -30.77
C ILE A 118 -11.45 -12.56 -31.78
N SER A 119 -10.22 -12.14 -31.43
CA SER A 119 -9.35 -11.36 -32.32
C SER A 119 -9.05 -12.12 -33.62
N ARG A 120 -8.73 -13.42 -33.53
CA ARG A 120 -8.46 -14.27 -34.69
C ARG A 120 -9.68 -14.39 -35.61
N LEU A 121 -10.87 -14.60 -35.05
CA LEU A 121 -12.10 -14.69 -35.82
C LEU A 121 -12.47 -13.36 -36.49
N ASN A 122 -12.27 -12.24 -35.80
CA ASN A 122 -12.47 -10.90 -36.38
C ASN A 122 -11.53 -10.63 -37.56
N ILE A 123 -10.25 -11.01 -37.44
CA ILE A 123 -9.30 -10.90 -38.56
C ILE A 123 -9.75 -11.74 -39.75
N LYS A 124 -10.19 -12.99 -39.52
CA LYS A 124 -10.69 -13.86 -40.59
C LYS A 124 -11.91 -13.27 -41.29
N LYS A 125 -12.85 -12.71 -40.53
CA LYS A 125 -14.03 -12.04 -41.08
C LYS A 125 -13.65 -10.83 -41.93
N LEU A 126 -12.74 -9.98 -41.44
CA LEU A 126 -12.27 -8.80 -42.18
C LEU A 126 -11.57 -9.17 -43.49
N LYS A 127 -10.76 -10.23 -43.52
CA LYS A 127 -10.13 -10.72 -44.76
C LYS A 127 -11.17 -11.12 -45.81
N GLN A 128 -12.18 -11.88 -45.38
CA GLN A 128 -13.31 -12.26 -46.25
C GLN A 128 -14.08 -11.06 -46.78
N GLU A 129 -14.27 -10.01 -45.96
CA GLU A 129 -14.95 -8.77 -46.38
C GLU A 129 -14.15 -7.97 -47.43
N VAL A 130 -12.82 -8.08 -47.42
CA VAL A 130 -11.92 -7.37 -48.35
C VAL A 130 -11.61 -8.21 -49.60
N GLY A 131 -12.09 -9.46 -49.67
CA GLY A 131 -11.86 -10.36 -50.81
C GLY A 131 -10.46 -10.99 -50.83
N GLU A 132 -9.74 -10.96 -49.69
CA GLU A 132 -8.52 -11.72 -49.48
C GLU A 132 -8.89 -13.09 -48.87
N GLU A 133 -8.56 -14.20 -49.54
CA GLU A 133 -8.73 -15.56 -49.00
C GLU A 133 -7.74 -15.87 -47.86
#